data_AF-A0A520F0W5-F1
#
_entry.id   AF-A0A520F0W5-F1
#
_cell.length_a   1.000
_cell.length_b   1.000
_cell.length_c   1.000
_cell.angle_alpha   90.00
_cell.angle_beta   90.00
_cell.angle_gamma   90.00
#
_symmetry.space_group_name_H-M   'P 1'
#
loop_
_entity.id
_entity.type
_entity.pdbx_description
1 polymer ?
#
loop_
_entity_poly.entity_id
_entity_poly.type
_entity_poly.pdbx_seq_one_letter_code
_entity_poly.pdbx_strand_id
1 'polypeptide(L)'
;MGVAVDPVHIPLDSPALQALVRANRRALQTMTERPDLVVDYIVSFLNRLTRDETQRLYDRYIGPYFTPDGQVDLTSRGKQLTLSQPNLASPR
;
A
#
# COMPACT_ATOMS: atom_id res chain seq x y z
N MET A 1 2.44 -4.74 3.37
CA MET A 1 2.11 -5.18 2.01
C MET A 1 2.82 -6.49 1.71
N GLY A 2 2.09 -7.53 1.33
CA GLY A 2 2.61 -8.87 1.07
C GLY A 2 2.13 -9.44 -0.27
N VAL A 3 2.71 -10.56 -0.70
CA VAL A 3 2.31 -11.29 -1.90
C VAL A 3 1.36 -12.41 -1.48
N ALA A 4 0.13 -12.39 -1.96
CA ALA A 4 -0.82 -13.49 -1.78
C ALA A 4 -0.79 -14.38 -3.03
N VAL A 5 -0.69 -15.70 -2.82
CA VAL A 5 -0.72 -16.70 -3.88
C VAL A 5 -1.61 -17.86 -3.49
N ASP A 6 -2.16 -18.54 -4.49
CA ASP A 6 -2.83 -19.82 -4.28
C ASP A 6 -1.78 -20.95 -4.28
N PRO A 7 -1.53 -21.61 -3.14
CA PRO A 7 -0.52 -22.66 -3.05
C PRO A 7 -0.89 -23.93 -3.83
N VAL A 8 -2.16 -24.10 -4.22
CA VAL A 8 -2.59 -25.23 -5.07
C VAL A 8 -2.02 -25.09 -6.48
N HIS A 9 -1.83 -23.85 -6.95
CA HIS A 9 -1.36 -23.55 -8.30
C HIS A 9 0.08 -23.03 -8.33
N ILE A 10 0.60 -22.47 -7.24
CA ILE A 10 1.94 -21.90 -7.14
C ILE A 10 2.66 -22.44 -5.90
N PRO A 11 3.66 -23.33 -6.07
CA PRO A 11 4.46 -23.82 -4.95
C PRO A 11 5.14 -22.67 -4.19
N LEU A 12 5.11 -22.72 -2.86
CA LEU A 12 5.67 -21.65 -2.02
C LEU A 12 7.20 -21.55 -2.09
N ASP A 13 7.86 -22.65 -2.45
CA ASP A 13 9.29 -22.74 -2.71
C ASP A 13 9.67 -22.43 -4.16
N SER A 14 8.69 -22.10 -5.01
CA SER A 14 8.93 -21.75 -6.41
C SER A 14 9.96 -20.61 -6.53
N PRO A 15 11.03 -20.79 -7.33
CA PRO A 15 12.03 -19.74 -7.54
C PRO A 15 11.43 -18.43 -8.08
N ALA A 16 10.38 -18.52 -8.90
CA ALA A 16 9.68 -17.36 -9.45
C ALA A 16 8.93 -16.58 -8.35
N LEU A 17 8.24 -17.29 -7.44
CA LEU A 17 7.58 -16.67 -6.30
C LEU A 17 8.60 -16.00 -5.36
N GLN A 18 9.72 -16.68 -5.09
CA GLN A 18 10.79 -16.12 -4.26
C GLN A 18 11.43 -14.88 -4.91
N ALA A 19 11.60 -14.87 -6.24
CA ALA A 19 12.06 -13.69 -6.98
C ALA A 19 11.08 -12.53 -6.88
N LEU A 20 9.77 -12.80 -7.00
CA LEU A 20 8.72 -11.80 -6.83
C LEU A 20 8.72 -11.18 -5.43
N VAL A 21 8.82 -12.00 -4.38
CA VAL A 21 8.89 -11.51 -3.00
C VAL A 21 10.11 -10.62 -2.78
N ARG A 22 11.28 -10.99 -3.32
CA ARG A 22 12.49 -10.14 -3.27
C ARG A 22 12.31 -8.83 -4.02
N ALA A 23 11.70 -8.86 -5.20
CA ALA A 23 11.42 -7.65 -5.97
C ALA A 23 10.47 -6.70 -5.20
N ASN A 24 9.41 -7.25 -4.60
CA ASN A 24 8.48 -6.47 -3.79
C ASN A 24 9.17 -5.82 -2.58
N ARG A 25 10.03 -6.55 -1.85
CA ARG A 25 10.82 -5.98 -0.74
C ARG A 25 11.73 -4.83 -1.18
N ARG A 26 12.42 -4.98 -2.31
CA ARG A 26 13.27 -3.91 -2.87
C ARG A 26 12.46 -2.68 -3.26
N ALA A 27 11.26 -2.87 -3.82
CA ALA A 27 10.36 -1.77 -4.15
C ALA A 27 9.92 -1.02 -2.88
N LEU A 28 9.50 -1.74 -1.84
CA LEU A 28 9.11 -1.14 -0.56
C LEU A 28 10.25 -0.35 0.09
N GLN A 29 11.45 -0.92 0.11
CA GLN A 29 12.65 -0.23 0.60
C GLN A 29 12.94 1.04 -0.21
N THR A 30 12.87 0.95 -1.55
CA THR A 30 13.05 2.11 -2.44
C THR A 30 12.02 3.20 -2.16
N MET A 31 10.77 2.81 -1.86
CA MET A 31 9.72 3.77 -1.54
C MET A 31 10.00 4.52 -0.24
N THR A 32 10.53 3.84 0.78
CA THR A 32 10.89 4.49 2.05
C THR A 32 12.15 5.35 1.92
N GLU A 33 13.17 4.88 1.20
CA GLU A 33 14.47 5.57 1.09
C GLU A 33 14.48 6.71 0.08
N ARG A 34 13.65 6.65 -0.96
CA ARG A 34 13.65 7.59 -2.08
C ARG A 34 12.22 8.04 -2.42
N PRO A 35 11.52 8.75 -1.53
CA PRO A 35 10.13 9.17 -1.73
C PRO A 35 9.94 10.03 -2.99
N ASP A 36 10.90 10.88 -3.35
CA ASP A 36 10.86 11.67 -4.59
C ASP A 36 10.77 10.81 -5.84
N LEU A 37 11.52 9.69 -5.88
CA LEU A 37 11.50 8.76 -7.01
C LEU A 37 10.12 8.11 -7.17
N VAL A 38 9.43 7.85 -6.05
CA VAL A 38 8.07 7.30 -6.06
C VAL A 38 7.08 8.31 -6.59
N VAL A 39 7.19 9.57 -6.15
CA VAL A 39 6.33 10.66 -6.61
C VAL A 39 6.51 10.87 -8.11
N ASP A 40 7.74 10.95 -8.59
CA ASP A 40 8.04 11.10 -10.01
C ASP A 40 7.52 9.91 -10.84
N TYR A 41 7.67 8.69 -10.31
CA TYR A 41 7.12 7.49 -10.93
C TYR A 41 5.58 7.57 -11.05
N ILE A 42 4.87 7.89 -9.96
CA ILE A 42 3.41 7.99 -9.95
C ILE A 42 2.91 9.07 -10.91
N VAL A 43 3.58 10.23 -10.97
CA VAL A 43 3.27 11.29 -11.93
C VAL A 43 3.39 10.77 -13.36
N SER A 44 4.53 10.12 -13.69
CA SER A 44 4.77 9.59 -15.03
C SER A 44 3.77 8.49 -15.42
N PHE A 45 3.36 7.67 -14.45
CA PHE A 45 2.50 6.51 -14.67
C PHE A 45 1.03 6.90 -14.82
N LEU A 46 0.52 7.81 -13.97
CA LEU A 46 -0.89 8.18 -13.95
C LEU A 46 -1.23 9.32 -14.92
N ASN A 47 -0.24 10.12 -15.35
CA ASN A 47 -0.31 11.20 -16.35
C ASN A 47 -1.55 12.12 -16.26
N ARG A 48 -2.10 12.27 -15.05
CA ARG A 48 -3.34 13.03 -14.75
C ARG A 48 -3.21 13.92 -13.51
N LEU A 49 -2.12 13.79 -12.78
CA LEU A 49 -1.82 14.53 -11.56
C LEU A 49 -0.54 15.32 -11.76
N THR A 50 -0.52 16.54 -11.23
CA THR A 50 0.71 17.32 -11.08
C THR A 50 1.60 16.71 -10.00
N ARG A 51 2.91 17.03 -10.03
CA ARG A 51 3.86 16.55 -9.01
C ARG A 51 3.43 16.91 -7.59
N ASP A 52 2.90 18.11 -7.39
CA ASP A 52 2.43 18.59 -6.08
C ASP A 52 1.18 17.85 -5.60
N GLU A 53 0.25 17.52 -6.50
CA GLU A 53 -0.91 16.69 -6.16
C GLU A 53 -0.49 15.27 -5.80
N THR A 54 0.47 14.70 -6.53
CA THR A 54 1.02 13.38 -6.23
C THR A 54 1.76 13.37 -4.90
N GLN A 55 2.55 14.40 -4.59
CA GLN A 55 3.22 14.54 -3.28
C GLN A 55 2.20 14.53 -2.14
N ARG A 56 1.12 15.33 -2.25
CA ARG A 56 0.06 15.37 -1.23
C ARG A 56 -0.63 14.03 -1.02
N LEU A 57 -0.85 13.27 -2.10
CA LEU A 57 -1.42 11.92 -2.00
C LEU A 57 -0.45 10.93 -1.40
N TYR A 58 0.83 11.02 -1.77
CA TYR A 58 1.90 10.21 -1.21
C TYR A 58 1.98 10.42 0.31
N ASP A 59 2.07 11.67 0.77
CA ASP A 59 2.18 12.01 2.19
C ASP A 59 0.94 11.56 3.00
N ARG A 60 -0.24 11.58 2.37
CA ARG A 60 -1.50 11.25 3.06
C ARG A 60 -1.80 9.75 3.12
N TYR A 61 -1.48 9.01 2.07
CA TYR A 61 -1.97 7.64 1.87
C TYR A 61 -0.88 6.60 1.69
N ILE A 62 0.36 7.01 1.42
CA ILE A 62 1.47 6.10 1.16
C ILE A 62 2.53 6.26 2.26
N GLY A 63 3.19 7.40 2.37
CA GLY A 63 4.30 7.62 3.32
C GLY A 63 4.08 7.06 4.74
N PRO A 64 2.93 7.32 5.40
CA PRO A 64 2.69 6.86 6.77
C PRO A 64 2.50 5.35 6.95
N TYR A 65 2.22 4.59 5.89
CA TYR A 65 1.78 3.18 6.00
C TYR A 65 2.79 2.17 5.44
N PHE A 66 3.88 2.64 4.84
CA PHE A 66 4.86 1.79 4.17
C PHE A 66 6.19 1.81 4.91
N THR A 67 6.55 0.66 5.44
CA THR A 67 7.84 0.39 6.09
C THR A 67 8.77 -0.39 5.15
N PRO A 68 10.09 -0.32 5.36
CA PRO A 68 11.07 -1.03 4.53
C PRO A 68 10.89 -2.56 4.49
N ASP A 69 10.40 -3.15 5.58
CA ASP A 69 10.12 -4.58 5.71
C ASP A 69 8.70 -4.96 5.24
N GLY A 70 7.91 -3.97 4.81
CA GLY A 70 6.56 -4.17 4.33
C GLY A 70 5.54 -4.42 5.44
N GLN A 71 5.89 -4.22 6.70
CA GLN A 71 4.93 -4.22 7.80
C GLN A 71 4.09 -2.95 7.75
N VAL A 72 2.80 -3.08 7.44
CA VAL A 72 1.90 -1.93 7.59
C VAL A 72 1.64 -1.80 9.09
N ASP A 73 2.07 -0.70 9.71
CA ASP A 73 1.64 -0.38 11.06
C ASP A 73 0.18 0.08 11.03
N LEU A 74 -0.72 -0.90 11.12
CA LEU A 74 -2.17 -0.68 11.16
C LEU A 74 -2.64 -0.11 12.51
N THR A 75 -1.77 -0.01 13.52
CA THR A 75 -2.12 0.57 14.83
C THR A 75 -2.16 2.10 14.80
N SER A 76 -1.62 2.73 13.76
CA SER A 76 -1.62 4.18 13.54
C SER A 76 -2.99 4.79 13.15
N ARG A 77 -4.12 4.07 13.37
CA ARG A 77 -5.47 4.56 13.06
C ARG A 77 -6.21 5.10 14.29
N GLY A 78 -5.73 6.24 14.80
CA GLY A 78 -6.42 7.11 15.76
C GLY A 78 -7.30 8.18 15.11
N LYS A 79 -7.94 7.91 13.97
CA LYS A 79 -9.26 8.49 13.68
C LYS A 79 -10.22 7.33 13.54
N GLN A 80 -10.79 6.99 14.70
CA GLN A 80 -11.99 6.22 14.88
C GLN A 80 -12.97 6.56 13.75
N LEU A 81 -12.98 5.72 12.73
CA LEU A 81 -14.11 5.59 11.83
C LEU A 81 -15.22 5.05 12.73
N THR A 82 -15.97 5.97 13.35
CA THR A 82 -17.26 5.68 13.93
C THR A 82 -18.07 5.06 12.81
N LEU A 83 -18.14 3.74 12.79
CA LEU A 83 -19.21 3.00 12.15
C LEU A 83 -20.49 3.40 12.90
N SER A 84 -21.02 4.57 12.56
CA SER A 84 -22.44 4.82 12.67
C SER A 84 -23.10 3.78 11.78
N GLN A 85 -23.52 2.67 12.38
CA GLN A 85 -24.43 1.74 11.76
C GLN A 85 -25.63 2.55 11.25
N PRO A 86 -26.01 2.44 9.97
CA PRO A 86 -27.27 3.00 9.53
C PRO A 86 -28.39 2.26 10.27
N ASN A 87 -29.16 3.04 11.02
CA ASN A 87 -30.38 2.63 11.68
C ASN A 87 -31.31 1.93 10.67
N LEU A 88 -31.47 0.62 10.81
CA LEU A 88 -32.48 -0.17 10.12
C LEU A 88 -33.19 -1.04 11.16
N ALA A 89 -34.03 -0.40 11.95
CA ALA A 89 -35.26 -1.00 12.45
C ALA A 89 -36.33 0.10 12.63
N SER A 90 -37.28 0.12 11.71
CA SER A 90 -38.68 0.55 11.90
C SER A 90 -39.52 -0.53 11.21
N PRO A 91 -40.81 -0.75 11.51
CA PRO A 91 -41.72 -0.02 12.40
C PRO A 91 -42.61 -0.91 13.32
N ARG A 92 -43.44 -0.21 14.11
CA ARG A 92 -44.66 -0.58 14.86
C ARG A 92 -44.51 -0.77 16.36
#